data_AF-A0A1Y4MIJ8-F1
#
_entry.id   AF-A0A1Y4MIJ8-F1
#
_cell.length_a   1.000
_cell.length_b   1.000
_cell.length_c   1.000
_cell.angle_alpha   90.00
_cell.angle_beta   90.00
_cell.angle_gamma   90.00
#
_symmetry.space_group_name_H-M   'P 1'
#
loop_
_entity.id
_entity.type
_entity.pdbx_description
1 polymer ?
#
loop_
_entity_poly.entity_id
_entity_poly.type
_entity_poly.pdbx_seq_one_letter_code
_entity_poly.pdbx_strand_id
1 'polypeptide(L)'
;MLNPNEIANKRFDKVMGQKYRADDVDNYLAQVADSMNDLLEEKQELEKKLIVLADKLEEYKDDEESLRSALLGAQKLGDSVVRDAKAKARDILEDAEARANMIVENAKQEIERQQAGFVRMQREVATFKSKLQLVYKQHLELIASIPVDENIVNAAMKKTQPKPPAPETPTGPDEPSDPMPEQTVPEDAGDSPADLPESPDGLAGLPVEEDGYPLAEDELPPLTYSEEESFRYEETEEYIPDGEPDEPAKHESRFGPLKFGREFDLKRNDGKRRR
;
A
#
# COMPACT_ATOMS: atom_id res chain seq x y z
N MET A 1 -23.63 -37.70 71.12
CA MET A 1 -24.68 -38.65 70.64
C MET A 1 -24.31 -40.03 71.14
N LEU A 2 -25.26 -40.97 71.19
CA LEU A 2 -24.91 -42.39 71.38
C LEU A 2 -24.32 -42.93 70.08
N ASN A 3 -23.28 -43.75 70.18
CA ASN A 3 -22.75 -44.47 69.03
C ASN A 3 -23.61 -45.73 68.76
N PRO A 4 -23.71 -46.22 67.50
CA PRO A 4 -24.39 -47.47 67.17
C PRO A 4 -24.00 -48.66 68.06
N ASN A 5 -22.70 -48.81 68.35
CA ASN A 5 -22.18 -49.83 69.28
C ASN A 5 -22.69 -49.68 70.72
N GLU A 6 -23.00 -48.46 71.18
CA GLU A 6 -23.56 -48.20 72.51
C GLU A 6 -25.07 -48.48 72.57
N ILE A 7 -25.76 -48.33 71.44
CA ILE A 7 -27.17 -48.70 71.27
C ILE A 7 -27.31 -50.23 71.26
N ALA A 8 -26.55 -50.93 70.40
CA ALA A 8 -26.59 -52.39 70.28
C ALA A 8 -26.20 -53.13 71.57
N ASN A 9 -25.29 -52.57 72.38
CA ASN A 9 -24.88 -53.17 73.66
C ASN A 9 -25.72 -52.69 74.87
N LYS A 10 -26.80 -51.94 74.66
CA LYS A 10 -27.58 -51.34 75.75
C LYS A 10 -28.41 -52.37 76.50
N ARG A 11 -28.02 -52.67 77.74
CA ARG A 11 -28.83 -53.50 78.66
C ARG A 11 -29.85 -52.65 79.44
N PHE A 12 -30.99 -53.26 79.74
CA PHE A 12 -32.08 -52.70 80.54
C PHE A 12 -32.33 -53.53 81.81
N ASP A 13 -32.66 -52.87 82.91
CA ASP A 13 -32.96 -53.52 84.19
C ASP A 13 -34.36 -54.14 84.21
N LYS A 14 -34.46 -55.39 84.68
CA LYS A 14 -35.74 -56.13 84.72
C LYS A 14 -36.55 -55.80 85.98
N VAL A 15 -37.46 -54.84 85.86
CA VAL A 15 -38.45 -54.52 86.91
C VAL A 15 -39.57 -55.55 86.93
N MET A 16 -39.90 -56.07 88.13
CA MET A 16 -41.02 -56.99 88.36
C MET A 16 -42.35 -56.45 87.78
N GLY A 17 -42.89 -57.13 86.77
CA GLY A 17 -44.25 -56.91 86.25
C GLY A 17 -44.36 -56.26 84.86
N GLN A 18 -43.28 -55.77 84.26
CA GLN A 18 -43.31 -55.20 82.90
C GLN A 18 -43.22 -56.28 81.80
N LYS A 19 -43.85 -56.03 80.64
CA LYS A 19 -44.26 -57.07 79.67
C LYS A 19 -43.66 -56.92 78.26
N TYR A 20 -42.45 -56.37 78.15
CA TYR A 20 -41.70 -56.41 76.89
C TYR A 20 -40.90 -57.71 76.80
N ARG A 21 -40.84 -58.33 75.60
CA ARG A 21 -39.95 -59.47 75.36
C ARG A 21 -38.53 -58.93 75.16
N ALA A 22 -37.53 -59.58 75.76
CA ALA A 22 -36.14 -59.17 75.59
C ALA A 22 -35.73 -59.29 74.11
N ASP A 23 -36.02 -60.45 73.51
CA ASP A 23 -35.71 -60.77 72.12
C ASP A 23 -36.27 -59.72 71.12
N ASP A 24 -37.51 -59.26 71.31
CA ASP A 24 -38.12 -58.23 70.45
C ASP A 24 -37.42 -56.86 70.61
N VAL A 25 -36.99 -56.52 71.84
CA VAL A 25 -36.27 -55.27 72.15
C VAL A 25 -34.84 -55.30 71.64
N ASP A 26 -34.14 -56.43 71.79
CA ASP A 26 -32.76 -56.61 71.32
C ASP A 26 -32.70 -56.57 69.78
N ASN A 27 -33.68 -57.19 69.10
CA ASN A 27 -33.85 -57.07 67.64
C ASN A 27 -34.12 -55.61 67.20
N TYR A 28 -34.92 -54.86 67.96
CA TYR A 28 -35.18 -53.44 67.65
C TYR A 28 -33.95 -52.55 67.92
N LEU A 29 -33.18 -52.83 68.98
CA LEU A 29 -31.91 -52.14 69.24
C LEU A 29 -30.90 -52.37 68.11
N ALA A 30 -30.83 -53.58 67.55
CA ALA A 30 -30.00 -53.86 66.37
C ALA A 30 -30.43 -53.01 65.17
N GLN A 31 -31.72 -53.03 64.80
CA GLN A 31 -32.24 -52.24 63.67
C GLN A 31 -32.02 -50.72 63.85
N VAL A 32 -32.14 -50.21 65.08
CA VAL A 32 -31.86 -48.79 65.40
C VAL A 32 -30.36 -48.49 65.36
N ALA A 33 -29.49 -49.42 65.77
CA ALA A 33 -28.04 -49.28 65.65
C ALA A 33 -27.61 -49.28 64.17
N ASP A 34 -28.12 -50.19 63.34
CA ASP A 34 -27.86 -50.25 61.90
C ASP A 34 -28.33 -48.96 61.20
N SER A 35 -29.58 -48.54 61.44
CA SER A 35 -30.11 -47.26 60.92
C SER A 35 -29.28 -46.05 61.35
N MET A 36 -28.65 -46.11 62.52
CA MET A 36 -27.77 -45.06 63.03
C MET A 36 -26.35 -45.13 62.44
N ASN A 37 -25.87 -46.31 62.02
CA ASN A 37 -24.66 -46.44 61.20
C ASN A 37 -24.90 -45.80 59.83
N ASP A 38 -25.99 -46.18 59.14
CA ASP A 38 -26.36 -45.67 57.81
C ASP A 38 -26.42 -44.13 57.80
N LEU A 39 -27.12 -43.53 58.79
CA LEU A 39 -27.20 -42.08 58.97
C LEU A 39 -25.84 -41.41 59.25
N LEU A 40 -24.90 -42.11 59.90
CA LEU A 40 -23.55 -41.59 60.14
C LEU A 40 -22.64 -41.71 58.92
N GLU A 41 -22.82 -42.73 58.08
CA GLU A 41 -22.13 -42.86 56.80
C GLU A 41 -22.66 -41.85 55.77
N GLU A 42 -23.98 -41.71 55.62
CA GLU A 42 -24.60 -40.69 54.77
C GLU A 42 -24.15 -39.28 55.21
N LYS A 43 -24.18 -38.99 56.52
CA LYS A 43 -23.68 -37.70 57.05
C LYS A 43 -22.22 -37.46 56.65
N GLN A 44 -21.34 -38.44 56.80
CA GLN A 44 -19.94 -38.30 56.39
C GLN A 44 -19.76 -38.12 54.89
N GLU A 45 -20.59 -38.77 54.07
CA GLU A 45 -20.55 -38.61 52.61
C GLU A 45 -21.05 -37.22 52.20
N LEU A 46 -22.12 -36.72 52.83
CA LEU A 46 -22.64 -35.36 52.65
C LEU A 46 -21.65 -34.29 53.12
N GLU A 47 -20.97 -34.49 54.24
CA GLU A 47 -19.92 -33.57 54.72
C GLU A 47 -18.73 -33.52 53.75
N LYS A 48 -18.28 -34.67 53.21
CA LYS A 48 -17.25 -34.72 52.15
C LYS A 48 -17.71 -34.01 50.87
N LYS A 49 -18.96 -34.23 50.43
CA LYS A 49 -19.56 -33.55 49.27
C LYS A 49 -19.62 -32.04 49.49
N LEU A 50 -20.01 -31.58 50.68
CA LEU A 50 -20.13 -30.16 51.03
C LEU A 50 -18.77 -29.45 50.94
N ILE A 51 -17.70 -30.07 51.44
CA ILE A 51 -16.33 -29.55 51.30
C ILE A 51 -15.97 -29.39 49.81
N VAL A 52 -16.11 -30.45 49.00
CA VAL A 52 -15.79 -30.40 47.55
C VAL A 52 -16.66 -29.39 46.78
N LEU A 53 -17.89 -29.09 47.23
CA LEU A 53 -18.72 -28.03 46.66
C LEU A 53 -18.29 -26.63 47.14
N ALA A 54 -17.76 -26.50 48.36
CA ALA A 54 -17.22 -25.24 48.87
C ALA A 54 -15.92 -24.87 48.16
N ASP A 55 -14.99 -25.83 48.02
CA ASP A 55 -13.72 -25.65 47.30
C ASP A 55 -13.96 -25.16 45.86
N LYS A 56 -14.92 -25.79 45.15
CA LYS A 56 -15.32 -25.38 43.79
C LYS A 56 -16.04 -24.04 43.72
N LEU A 57 -16.73 -23.64 44.80
CA LEU A 57 -17.36 -22.32 44.89
C LEU A 57 -16.34 -21.21 45.22
N GLU A 58 -15.14 -21.57 45.68
CA GLU A 58 -13.99 -20.67 45.77
C GLU A 58 -13.28 -20.59 44.41
N GLU A 59 -12.95 -21.74 43.79
CA GLU A 59 -12.43 -21.86 42.42
C GLU A 59 -13.23 -21.01 41.41
N TYR A 60 -14.57 -21.13 41.38
CA TYR A 60 -15.41 -20.36 40.47
C TYR A 60 -15.50 -18.85 40.78
N LYS A 61 -15.16 -18.39 41.99
CA LYS A 61 -15.09 -16.95 42.29
C LYS A 61 -13.76 -16.36 41.83
N ASP A 62 -12.67 -17.10 42.03
CA ASP A 62 -11.34 -16.71 41.55
C ASP A 62 -11.33 -16.66 40.01
N ASP A 63 -11.99 -17.63 39.36
CA ASP A 63 -12.26 -17.59 37.91
C ASP A 63 -13.14 -16.39 37.50
N GLU A 64 -14.20 -16.05 38.27
CA GLU A 64 -15.04 -14.88 37.96
C GLU A 64 -14.25 -13.56 38.10
N GLU A 65 -13.45 -13.39 39.17
CA GLU A 65 -12.61 -12.21 39.35
C GLU A 65 -11.50 -12.12 38.29
N SER A 66 -10.86 -13.25 37.98
CA SER A 66 -9.88 -13.37 36.89
C SER A 66 -10.49 -12.94 35.55
N LEU A 67 -11.63 -13.52 35.16
CA LEU A 67 -12.33 -13.20 33.92
C LEU A 67 -12.85 -11.74 33.90
N ARG A 68 -13.34 -11.23 35.04
CA ARG A 68 -13.73 -9.82 35.19
C ARG A 68 -12.53 -8.88 35.01
N SER A 69 -11.38 -9.23 35.57
CA SER A 69 -10.14 -8.46 35.41
C SER A 69 -9.66 -8.47 33.95
N ALA A 70 -9.76 -9.62 33.27
CA ALA A 70 -9.41 -9.78 31.87
C ALA A 70 -10.32 -8.97 30.94
N LEU A 71 -11.64 -8.96 31.19
CA LEU A 71 -12.60 -8.12 30.46
C LEU A 71 -12.31 -6.61 30.64
N LEU A 72 -12.01 -6.18 31.87
CA LEU A 72 -11.64 -4.78 32.15
C LEU A 72 -10.28 -4.40 31.53
N GLY A 73 -9.34 -5.34 31.46
CA GLY A 73 -8.07 -5.18 30.75
C GLY A 73 -8.27 -5.06 29.24
N ALA A 74 -9.06 -5.96 28.65
CA ALA A 74 -9.40 -5.96 27.22
C ALA A 74 -10.16 -4.69 26.80
N GLN A 75 -11.09 -4.20 27.62
CA GLN A 75 -11.76 -2.92 27.37
C GLN A 75 -10.76 -1.76 27.37
N LYS A 76 -9.92 -1.63 28.41
CA LYS A 76 -8.90 -0.57 28.49
C LYS A 76 -7.91 -0.62 27.32
N LEU A 77 -7.52 -1.81 26.89
CA LEU A 77 -6.66 -2.01 25.73
C LEU A 77 -7.35 -1.57 24.44
N GLY A 78 -8.61 -1.94 24.23
CA GLY A 78 -9.42 -1.49 23.10
C GLY A 78 -9.59 0.03 23.07
N ASP A 79 -9.92 0.64 24.21
CA ASP A 79 -10.03 2.09 24.37
C ASP A 79 -8.69 2.81 24.09
N SER A 80 -7.55 2.25 24.52
CA SER A 80 -6.22 2.77 24.18
C SER A 80 -5.94 2.65 22.70
N VAL A 81 -6.08 1.47 22.09
CA VAL A 81 -5.83 1.26 20.64
C VAL A 81 -6.69 2.19 19.79
N VAL A 82 -7.96 2.41 20.15
CA VAL A 82 -8.85 3.37 19.48
C VAL A 82 -8.40 4.82 19.69
N ARG A 83 -7.86 5.17 20.87
CA ARG A 83 -7.30 6.50 21.15
C ARG A 83 -6.02 6.75 20.36
N ASP A 84 -5.12 5.78 20.35
CA ASP A 84 -3.78 5.87 19.74
C ASP A 84 -3.87 5.85 18.21
N ALA A 85 -4.80 5.07 17.63
CA ALA A 85 -5.13 5.14 16.22
C ALA A 85 -5.73 6.50 15.83
N LYS A 86 -6.60 7.08 16.67
CA LYS A 86 -7.17 8.42 16.45
C LYS A 86 -6.15 9.55 16.65
N ALA A 87 -5.10 9.35 17.45
CA ALA A 87 -3.98 10.28 17.54
C ALA A 87 -3.18 10.23 16.23
N LYS A 88 -2.62 9.07 15.90
CA LYS A 88 -1.84 8.86 14.66
C LYS A 88 -2.57 9.31 13.39
N ALA A 89 -3.88 9.08 13.31
CA ALA A 89 -4.67 9.55 12.17
C ALA A 89 -4.76 11.08 12.06
N ARG A 90 -4.75 11.82 13.18
CA ARG A 90 -4.63 13.30 13.15
C ARG A 90 -3.22 13.72 12.80
N ASP A 91 -2.22 13.11 13.42
CA ASP A 91 -0.80 13.44 13.19
C ASP A 91 -0.45 13.29 11.69
N ILE A 92 -0.95 12.23 11.04
CA ILE A 92 -0.81 12.00 9.59
C ILE A 92 -1.59 13.03 8.76
N LEU A 93 -2.79 13.44 9.18
CA LEU A 93 -3.57 14.47 8.47
C LEU A 93 -2.92 15.86 8.59
N GLU A 94 -2.40 16.22 9.76
CA GLU A 94 -1.73 17.50 10.02
C GLU A 94 -0.39 17.60 9.26
N ASP A 95 0.40 16.51 9.24
CA ASP A 95 1.62 16.40 8.42
C ASP A 95 1.31 16.43 6.91
N ALA A 96 0.24 15.75 6.45
CA ALA A 96 -0.19 15.80 5.06
C ALA A 96 -0.69 17.19 4.65
N GLU A 97 -1.47 17.87 5.50
CA GLU A 97 -1.96 19.24 5.26
C GLU A 97 -0.79 20.26 5.28
N ALA A 98 0.14 20.14 6.21
CA ALA A 98 1.35 20.98 6.25
C ALA A 98 2.20 20.81 4.97
N ARG A 99 2.41 19.57 4.51
CA ARG A 99 3.11 19.27 3.25
C ARG A 99 2.36 19.79 2.03
N ALA A 100 1.04 19.62 1.96
CA ALA A 100 0.22 20.12 0.86
C ALA A 100 0.30 21.66 0.77
N ASN A 101 0.17 22.35 1.91
CA ASN A 101 0.31 23.80 1.99
C ASN A 101 1.73 24.26 1.57
N MET A 102 2.78 23.56 2.00
CA MET A 102 4.16 23.85 1.59
C MET A 102 4.38 23.65 0.08
N ILE A 103 3.81 22.59 -0.52
CA ILE A 103 3.89 22.35 -1.97
C ILE A 103 3.16 23.45 -2.75
N VAL A 104 1.96 23.83 -2.31
CA VAL A 104 1.16 24.91 -2.92
C VAL A 104 1.89 26.25 -2.82
N GLU A 105 2.54 26.54 -1.70
CA GLU A 105 3.28 27.78 -1.50
C GLU A 105 4.57 27.84 -2.32
N ASN A 106 5.35 26.76 -2.35
CA ASN A 106 6.52 26.64 -3.23
C ASN A 106 6.14 26.79 -4.72
N ALA A 107 5.00 26.20 -5.13
CA ALA A 107 4.50 26.32 -6.50
C ALA A 107 4.11 27.77 -6.86
N LYS A 108 3.48 28.53 -5.95
CA LYS A 108 3.21 29.97 -6.17
C LYS A 108 4.50 30.76 -6.32
N GLN A 109 5.47 30.56 -5.44
CA GLN A 109 6.74 31.29 -5.46
C GLN A 109 7.54 31.00 -6.74
N GLU A 110 7.50 29.76 -7.24
CA GLU A 110 8.08 29.41 -8.54
C GLU A 110 7.31 30.06 -9.71
N ILE A 111 5.97 30.10 -9.68
CA ILE A 111 5.15 30.81 -10.69
C ILE A 111 5.49 32.31 -10.70
N GLU A 112 5.60 32.96 -9.54
CA GLU A 112 6.01 34.38 -9.44
C GLU A 112 7.43 34.60 -9.99
N ARG A 113 8.37 33.71 -9.67
CA ARG A 113 9.75 33.75 -10.17
C ARG A 113 9.80 33.60 -11.69
N GLN A 114 9.05 32.65 -12.25
CA GLN A 114 8.95 32.42 -13.70
C GLN A 114 8.29 33.61 -14.40
N GLN A 115 7.21 34.16 -13.84
CA GLN A 115 6.53 35.34 -14.39
C GLN A 115 7.43 36.59 -14.38
N ALA A 116 8.22 36.79 -13.31
CA ALA A 116 9.23 37.85 -13.25
C ALA A 116 10.33 37.65 -14.32
N GLY A 117 10.79 36.41 -14.52
CA GLY A 117 11.71 36.03 -15.59
C GLY A 117 11.15 36.29 -17.00
N PHE A 118 9.89 35.94 -17.24
CA PHE A 118 9.19 36.16 -18.50
C PHE A 118 9.04 37.66 -18.81
N VAL A 119 8.60 38.47 -17.84
CA VAL A 119 8.50 39.93 -17.99
C VAL A 119 9.87 40.57 -18.23
N ARG A 120 10.94 40.06 -17.60
CA ARG A 120 12.32 40.48 -17.91
C ARG A 120 12.69 40.14 -19.35
N MET A 121 12.45 38.90 -19.80
CA MET A 121 12.80 38.46 -21.15
C MET A 121 12.02 39.23 -22.23
N GLN A 122 10.74 39.55 -22.01
CA GLN A 122 9.98 40.44 -22.90
C GLN A 122 10.63 41.83 -23.04
N ARG A 123 11.12 42.41 -21.93
CA ARG A 123 11.83 43.72 -21.97
C ARG A 123 13.16 43.62 -22.72
N GLU A 124 13.89 42.52 -22.57
CA GLU A 124 15.14 42.28 -23.29
C GLU A 124 14.88 42.10 -24.79
N VAL A 125 13.85 41.35 -25.20
CA VAL A 125 13.41 41.21 -26.60
C VAL A 125 12.95 42.54 -27.20
N ALA A 126 12.14 43.32 -26.46
CA ALA A 126 11.71 44.65 -26.91
C ALA A 126 12.89 45.63 -27.07
N THR A 127 13.87 45.54 -26.17
CA THR A 127 15.12 46.32 -26.24
C THR A 127 15.99 45.89 -27.43
N PHE A 128 16.11 44.59 -27.68
CA PHE A 128 16.83 44.05 -28.84
C PHE A 128 16.19 44.49 -30.16
N LYS A 129 14.86 44.34 -30.29
CA LYS A 129 14.10 44.82 -31.47
C LYS A 129 14.32 46.31 -31.72
N SER A 130 14.31 47.13 -30.67
CA SER A 130 14.54 48.58 -30.76
C SER A 130 15.97 48.93 -31.19
N LYS A 131 16.99 48.24 -30.65
CA LYS A 131 18.39 48.37 -31.07
C LYS A 131 18.59 47.94 -32.52
N LEU A 132 18.02 46.82 -32.93
CA LEU A 132 18.10 46.30 -34.29
C LEU A 132 17.46 47.24 -35.31
N GLN A 133 16.29 47.80 -34.99
CA GLN A 133 15.63 48.84 -35.81
C GLN A 133 16.46 50.13 -35.92
N LEU A 134 17.21 50.50 -34.88
CA LEU A 134 18.12 51.65 -34.94
C LEU A 134 19.32 51.39 -35.88
N VAL A 135 19.94 50.23 -35.78
CA VAL A 135 21.05 49.82 -36.67
C VAL A 135 20.60 49.78 -38.13
N TYR A 136 19.44 49.20 -38.43
CA TYR A 136 18.92 49.21 -39.81
C TYR A 136 18.64 50.62 -40.34
N LYS A 137 18.15 51.55 -39.51
CA LYS A 137 17.98 52.96 -39.92
C LYS A 137 19.32 53.62 -40.22
N GLN A 138 20.34 53.42 -39.38
CA GLN A 138 21.69 53.93 -39.61
C GLN A 138 22.30 53.36 -40.90
N HIS A 139 22.08 52.08 -41.19
CA HIS A 139 22.54 51.46 -42.44
C HIS A 139 21.81 52.03 -43.68
N LEU A 140 20.50 52.27 -43.60
CA LEU A 140 19.73 52.90 -44.68
C LEU A 140 20.14 54.36 -44.91
N GLU A 141 20.42 55.11 -43.85
CA GLU A 141 20.92 56.48 -43.91
C GLU A 141 22.34 56.54 -44.52
N LEU A 142 23.22 55.61 -44.15
CA LEU A 142 24.52 55.42 -44.80
C LEU A 142 24.37 55.11 -46.30
N ILE A 143 23.51 54.17 -46.69
CA ILE A 143 23.26 53.83 -48.10
C ILE A 143 22.71 55.03 -48.87
N ALA A 144 21.76 55.79 -48.30
CA ALA A 144 21.23 57.01 -48.90
C ALA A 144 22.26 58.15 -49.01
N SER A 145 23.32 58.12 -48.20
CA SER A 145 24.44 59.07 -48.27
C SER A 145 25.50 58.72 -49.34
N ILE A 146 25.46 57.52 -49.92
CA ILE A 146 26.34 57.15 -51.04
C ILE A 146 25.88 57.92 -52.29
N PRO A 147 26.73 58.76 -52.90
CA PRO A 147 26.35 59.53 -54.08
C PRO A 147 26.22 58.61 -55.30
N VAL A 148 24.99 58.21 -55.62
CA VAL A 148 24.66 57.49 -56.85
C VAL A 148 24.42 58.52 -57.97
N ASP A 149 25.20 58.41 -59.04
CA ASP A 149 24.99 59.20 -60.25
C ASP A 149 23.76 58.64 -61.01
N GLU A 150 22.57 59.20 -60.73
CA GLU A 150 21.29 58.71 -61.24
C GLU A 150 21.26 58.60 -62.77
N ASN A 151 22.08 59.38 -63.46
CA ASN A 151 22.26 59.35 -64.92
C ASN A 151 22.75 57.98 -65.42
N ILE A 152 23.61 57.29 -64.64
CA ILE A 152 24.21 56.01 -65.02
C ILE A 152 23.23 54.86 -64.77
N VAL A 153 22.53 54.86 -63.62
CA VAL A 153 21.58 53.79 -63.25
C VAL A 153 20.36 53.78 -64.17
N ASN A 154 19.79 54.97 -64.47
CA ASN A 154 18.69 55.08 -65.43
C ASN A 154 19.11 54.66 -66.85
N ALA A 155 20.36 54.88 -67.26
CA ALA A 155 20.89 54.42 -68.55
C ALA A 155 21.10 52.89 -68.61
N ALA A 156 21.24 52.22 -67.47
CA ALA A 156 21.31 50.76 -67.38
C ALA A 156 19.92 50.13 -67.43
N MET A 157 18.99 50.54 -66.56
CA MET A 157 17.63 49.95 -66.49
C MET A 157 16.84 50.12 -67.80
N LYS A 158 17.10 51.20 -68.56
CA LYS A 158 16.46 51.45 -69.86
C LYS A 158 16.94 50.52 -71.00
N LYS A 159 17.95 49.67 -70.76
CA LYS A 159 18.48 48.70 -71.75
C LYS A 159 17.95 47.27 -71.58
N THR A 160 17.31 46.94 -70.45
CA THR A 160 16.85 45.57 -70.13
C THR A 160 15.33 45.45 -70.14
N GLN A 161 14.71 45.77 -71.28
CA GLN A 161 13.37 45.23 -71.58
C GLN A 161 13.50 43.75 -72.02
N PRO A 162 12.71 42.82 -71.46
CA PRO A 162 12.65 41.45 -71.98
C PRO A 162 12.00 41.43 -73.37
N LYS A 163 12.69 40.84 -74.36
CA LYS A 163 12.11 40.58 -75.69
C LYS A 163 11.36 39.21 -75.67
N PRO A 164 10.19 39.09 -76.30
CA PRO A 164 9.48 37.80 -76.40
C PRO A 164 10.27 36.69 -77.12
N PRO A 165 9.96 35.40 -76.88
CA PRO A 165 10.81 34.27 -77.26
C PRO A 165 10.50 33.63 -78.63
N ALA A 166 11.38 32.68 -79.00
CA ALA A 166 11.26 31.61 -80.00
C ALA A 166 11.34 31.99 -81.50
N PRO A 167 11.69 31.04 -82.40
CA PRO A 167 12.25 29.68 -82.20
C PRO A 167 13.76 29.64 -82.62
N GLU A 168 14.50 28.57 -82.96
CA GLU A 168 14.27 27.13 -83.20
C GLU A 168 15.31 26.23 -82.45
N THR A 169 16.10 25.38 -83.16
CA THR A 169 16.99 24.29 -82.69
C THR A 169 18.11 24.01 -83.74
N PRO A 170 18.97 22.97 -83.63
CA PRO A 170 19.90 22.53 -82.56
C PRO A 170 21.39 22.61 -83.04
N THR A 171 22.46 22.34 -82.27
CA THR A 171 23.02 21.02 -81.88
C THR A 171 24.39 21.26 -81.16
N GLY A 172 24.90 20.33 -80.33
CA GLY A 172 26.26 20.41 -79.70
C GLY A 172 27.41 19.82 -80.56
N PRO A 173 28.58 19.41 -80.00
CA PRO A 173 28.90 19.22 -78.56
C PRO A 173 30.34 19.69 -78.13
N ASP A 174 30.84 19.14 -77.01
CA ASP A 174 32.24 18.96 -76.54
C ASP A 174 32.99 20.04 -75.71
N GLU A 175 33.44 19.60 -74.51
CA GLU A 175 34.69 19.86 -73.73
C GLU A 175 35.23 21.30 -73.46
N PRO A 176 36.07 21.58 -72.40
CA PRO A 176 37.24 20.75 -72.00
C PRO A 176 37.78 20.78 -70.53
N SER A 177 38.80 19.93 -70.31
CA SER A 177 40.05 20.17 -69.53
C SER A 177 40.14 20.02 -67.99
N ASP A 178 41.29 19.43 -67.61
CA ASP A 178 41.93 19.14 -66.30
C ASP A 178 43.48 19.36 -66.53
N PRO A 179 44.48 19.17 -65.63
CA PRO A 179 44.49 18.96 -64.16
C PRO A 179 45.61 19.71 -63.34
N MET A 180 45.50 19.69 -61.99
CA MET A 180 46.59 19.58 -60.95
C MET A 180 47.78 20.60 -60.91
N PRO A 181 48.77 20.50 -59.97
CA PRO A 181 48.89 19.79 -58.65
C PRO A 181 48.97 20.78 -57.44
N GLU A 182 48.90 20.45 -56.14
CA GLU A 182 49.28 19.31 -55.25
C GLU A 182 50.70 19.37 -54.62
N GLN A 183 50.78 19.43 -53.27
CA GLN A 183 51.92 19.17 -52.34
C GLN A 183 51.47 19.45 -50.87
N THR A 184 51.93 18.84 -49.75
CA THR A 184 52.55 17.51 -49.43
C THR A 184 52.50 17.29 -47.89
N VAL A 185 52.54 16.02 -47.41
CA VAL A 185 52.65 15.62 -45.97
C VAL A 185 54.11 15.33 -45.54
N PRO A 186 54.48 15.32 -44.23
CA PRO A 186 54.36 14.16 -43.30
C PRO A 186 53.80 14.53 -41.89
N GLU A 187 53.34 13.67 -40.98
CA GLU A 187 53.76 12.36 -40.40
C GLU A 187 54.89 12.40 -39.34
N ASP A 188 54.55 12.00 -38.09
CA ASP A 188 55.40 11.26 -37.11
C ASP A 188 54.50 10.59 -36.03
N ALA A 189 55.03 9.67 -35.20
CA ALA A 189 54.27 8.59 -34.54
C ALA A 189 54.21 8.59 -32.99
N GLY A 190 53.33 7.74 -32.42
CA GLY A 190 53.24 7.41 -30.99
C GLY A 190 52.04 6.50 -30.67
N ASP A 191 52.21 5.49 -29.78
CA ASP A 191 51.27 4.36 -29.65
C ASP A 191 50.75 4.11 -28.21
N SER A 192 49.40 4.16 -28.06
CA SER A 192 48.53 3.40 -27.12
C SER A 192 48.74 3.42 -25.56
N PRO A 193 47.74 3.00 -24.74
CA PRO A 193 46.29 2.82 -24.97
C PRO A 193 45.36 3.40 -23.84
N ALA A 194 44.04 3.18 -24.02
CA ALA A 194 42.92 3.31 -23.05
C ALA A 194 42.38 4.74 -22.76
N ASP A 195 41.05 4.98 -22.66
CA ASP A 195 39.92 4.03 -22.63
C ASP A 195 38.60 4.60 -23.24
N LEU A 196 38.00 3.83 -24.17
CA LEU A 196 36.57 3.70 -24.58
C LEU A 196 35.70 4.96 -24.96
N PRO A 197 34.61 4.80 -25.79
CA PRO A 197 34.45 5.71 -26.94
C PRO A 197 33.04 6.28 -27.27
N GLU A 198 33.06 7.28 -28.17
CA GLU A 198 32.19 7.52 -29.35
C GLU A 198 30.63 7.60 -29.27
N SER A 199 30.14 8.82 -29.53
CA SER A 199 29.06 9.12 -30.52
C SER A 199 29.53 8.86 -31.97
N PRO A 200 28.69 8.77 -33.03
CA PRO A 200 27.56 9.67 -33.37
C PRO A 200 26.33 8.90 -33.96
N ASP A 201 25.39 9.38 -34.79
CA ASP A 201 25.01 10.67 -35.43
C ASP A 201 23.46 10.62 -35.69
N GLY A 202 22.71 11.54 -36.32
CA GLY A 202 23.01 12.81 -36.98
C GLY A 202 22.61 12.87 -38.47
N LEU A 203 21.36 13.28 -38.78
CA LEU A 203 21.00 13.94 -40.05
C LEU A 203 19.58 14.57 -40.05
N ALA A 204 19.42 15.56 -40.92
CA ALA A 204 18.39 16.60 -41.00
C ALA A 204 16.93 16.17 -41.28
N GLY A 205 15.98 17.07 -40.94
CA GLY A 205 14.62 17.06 -41.53
C GLY A 205 13.57 17.90 -40.78
N LEU A 206 13.27 19.11 -41.28
CA LEU A 206 12.02 19.84 -41.03
C LEU A 206 11.42 20.26 -42.37
N PRO A 207 10.08 20.37 -42.47
CA PRO A 207 9.51 21.72 -42.47
C PRO A 207 8.41 21.93 -41.41
N VAL A 208 8.15 23.20 -41.13
CA VAL A 208 7.02 23.68 -40.33
C VAL A 208 5.90 24.10 -41.29
N GLU A 209 4.65 23.76 -40.97
CA GLU A 209 3.50 24.63 -41.30
C GLU A 209 2.65 24.86 -40.05
N GLU A 210 1.91 25.95 -40.05
CA GLU A 210 1.36 26.65 -38.89
C GLU A 210 -0.13 26.94 -39.16
N ASP A 211 -1.04 26.49 -38.29
CA ASP A 211 -2.29 27.22 -38.06
C ASP A 211 -2.97 26.83 -36.72
N GLY A 212 -3.90 27.68 -36.27
CA GLY A 212 -4.35 27.72 -34.86
C GLY A 212 -5.55 26.85 -34.46
N TYR A 213 -5.65 26.56 -33.16
CA TYR A 213 -6.80 25.90 -32.52
C TYR A 213 -7.43 26.76 -31.42
N PRO A 214 -8.76 26.97 -31.48
CA PRO A 214 -9.55 27.25 -30.28
C PRO A 214 -10.84 26.40 -30.17
N LEU A 215 -11.19 26.09 -28.91
CA LEU A 215 -12.45 25.53 -28.39
C LEU A 215 -12.77 24.01 -28.56
N ALA A 216 -12.80 23.37 -27.37
CA ALA A 216 -13.93 22.64 -26.77
C ALA A 216 -14.20 21.15 -27.11
N GLU A 217 -14.28 20.36 -26.02
CA GLU A 217 -15.32 19.35 -25.67
C GLU A 217 -15.76 18.41 -26.83
N ASP A 218 -15.29 17.16 -26.89
CA ASP A 218 -15.77 16.07 -26.00
C ASP A 218 -14.87 14.80 -25.96
N GLU A 219 -15.22 13.86 -25.06
CA GLU A 219 -14.81 12.43 -24.94
C GLU A 219 -13.36 11.98 -25.28
N LEU A 220 -12.59 11.59 -24.24
CA LEU A 220 -11.37 10.78 -24.39
C LEU A 220 -11.68 9.27 -24.49
N PRO A 221 -11.03 8.51 -25.40
CA PRO A 221 -11.28 7.07 -25.57
C PRO A 221 -10.66 6.21 -24.43
N PRO A 222 -11.23 5.02 -24.15
CA PRO A 222 -10.76 4.15 -23.08
C PRO A 222 -9.44 3.43 -23.43
N LEU A 223 -8.53 3.35 -22.46
CA LEU A 223 -7.28 2.60 -22.59
C LEU A 223 -7.52 1.09 -22.43
N THR A 224 -7.27 0.32 -23.49
CA THR A 224 -7.22 -1.15 -23.44
C THR A 224 -5.78 -1.60 -23.17
N TYR A 225 -5.55 -2.30 -22.06
CA TYR A 225 -4.25 -2.88 -21.71
C TYR A 225 -4.07 -4.24 -22.42
N SER A 226 -2.93 -4.45 -23.08
CA SER A 226 -2.57 -5.73 -23.71
C SER A 226 -1.55 -6.49 -22.85
N GLU A 227 -1.92 -7.67 -22.38
CA GLU A 227 -1.05 -8.58 -21.62
C GLU A 227 -0.10 -9.33 -22.57
N GLU A 228 1.06 -8.76 -22.96
CA GLU A 228 2.16 -9.55 -23.56
C GLU A 228 3.51 -8.79 -23.59
N GLU A 229 4.16 -8.58 -22.44
CA GLU A 229 5.60 -8.28 -22.41
C GLU A 229 6.28 -8.87 -21.15
N SER A 230 7.12 -9.89 -21.34
CA SER A 230 7.65 -10.73 -20.25
C SER A 230 9.04 -10.29 -19.78
N PHE A 231 9.14 -9.68 -18.60
CA PHE A 231 10.43 -9.44 -17.96
C PHE A 231 10.93 -10.68 -17.20
N ARG A 232 11.99 -11.30 -17.73
CA ARG A 232 12.75 -12.35 -17.07
C ARG A 232 13.67 -11.71 -16.03
N TYR A 233 13.56 -12.13 -14.77
CA TYR A 233 14.59 -11.93 -13.76
C TYR A 233 15.41 -13.21 -13.60
N GLU A 234 16.70 -13.05 -13.27
CA GLU A 234 17.60 -14.18 -13.02
C GLU A 234 17.54 -14.62 -11.55
N GLU A 235 17.91 -15.87 -11.32
CA GLU A 235 17.64 -16.65 -10.12
C GLU A 235 18.82 -16.61 -9.14
N THR A 236 18.67 -15.88 -8.03
CA THR A 236 19.65 -15.89 -6.92
C THR A 236 18.97 -15.97 -5.55
N GLU A 237 19.51 -16.86 -4.72
CA GLU A 237 19.15 -17.14 -3.32
C GLU A 237 17.71 -17.63 -3.06
N GLU A 238 17.56 -18.96 -2.93
CA GLU A 238 16.35 -19.62 -2.44
C GLU A 238 16.00 -19.16 -1.01
N TYR A 239 15.07 -18.22 -0.88
CA TYR A 239 14.29 -18.09 0.36
C TYR A 239 13.30 -19.26 0.43
N ILE A 240 13.68 -20.32 1.13
CA ILE A 240 12.76 -21.41 1.50
C ILE A 240 11.69 -20.83 2.44
N PRO A 241 10.40 -20.81 2.06
CA PRO A 241 9.34 -20.41 2.98
C PRO A 241 9.05 -21.57 3.93
N ASP A 242 9.22 -21.36 5.24
CA ASP A 242 8.87 -22.35 6.26
C ASP A 242 7.34 -22.55 6.34
N GLY A 243 6.83 -23.44 5.49
CA GLY A 243 5.47 -23.96 5.53
C GLY A 243 4.43 -23.18 4.71
N GLU A 244 3.58 -23.93 4.00
CA GLU A 244 2.23 -23.44 3.69
C GLU A 244 1.49 -23.19 5.02
N PRO A 245 0.62 -22.16 5.12
CA PRO A 245 -0.20 -21.98 6.30
C PRO A 245 -1.23 -23.11 6.41
N ASP A 246 -0.96 -24.09 7.27
CA ASP A 246 -1.83 -25.23 7.58
C ASP A 246 -3.31 -24.82 7.64
N GLU A 247 -4.19 -25.57 6.96
CA GLU A 247 -5.64 -25.40 7.13
C GLU A 247 -5.98 -25.43 8.63
N PRO A 248 -6.74 -24.45 9.16
CA PRO A 248 -6.97 -24.32 10.60
C PRO A 248 -7.58 -25.60 11.15
N ALA A 249 -6.76 -26.34 11.91
CA ALA A 249 -7.04 -27.71 12.30
C ALA A 249 -8.44 -27.85 12.89
N LYS A 250 -9.25 -28.74 12.31
CA LYS A 250 -10.66 -28.95 12.68
C LYS A 250 -10.73 -29.35 14.15
N HIS A 251 -11.06 -28.37 15.00
CA HIS A 251 -10.84 -28.47 16.44
C HIS A 251 -11.92 -29.37 17.07
N GLU A 252 -11.69 -30.68 17.01
CA GLU A 252 -12.55 -31.66 17.65
C GLU A 252 -12.60 -31.43 19.16
N SER A 253 -13.79 -31.60 19.73
CA SER A 253 -13.98 -31.49 21.18
C SER A 253 -13.29 -32.65 21.89
N ARG A 254 -12.72 -32.40 23.07
CA ARG A 254 -12.15 -33.45 23.95
C ARG A 254 -13.16 -34.55 24.34
N PHE A 255 -14.45 -34.33 24.07
CA PHE A 255 -15.55 -35.27 24.32
C PHE A 255 -16.10 -35.95 23.04
N GLY A 256 -15.46 -35.74 21.88
CA GLY A 256 -15.91 -36.28 20.60
C GLY A 256 -17.24 -35.67 20.10
N PRO A 257 -17.94 -36.33 19.16
CA PRO A 257 -19.24 -35.89 18.68
C PRO A 257 -20.34 -36.16 19.72
N LEU A 258 -20.92 -35.12 20.30
CA LEU A 258 -22.01 -35.25 21.27
C LEU A 258 -23.27 -35.85 20.63
N LYS A 259 -23.64 -37.05 21.10
CA LYS A 259 -24.86 -37.78 20.73
C LYS A 259 -25.94 -37.55 21.78
N PHE A 260 -27.14 -37.13 21.38
CA PHE A 260 -28.28 -36.99 22.28
C PHE A 260 -29.36 -38.03 21.94
N GLY A 261 -29.29 -39.18 22.59
CA GLY A 261 -30.14 -40.34 22.26
C GLY A 261 -29.74 -41.02 20.94
N ARG A 262 -30.61 -41.89 20.42
CA ARG A 262 -30.34 -42.70 19.21
C ARG A 262 -30.52 -41.94 17.89
N GLU A 263 -31.13 -40.76 17.91
CA GLU A 263 -31.67 -40.09 16.72
C GLU A 263 -31.21 -38.63 16.55
N PHE A 264 -30.38 -38.09 17.45
CA PHE A 264 -29.96 -36.68 17.41
C PHE A 264 -28.44 -36.49 17.34
N ASP A 265 -27.97 -36.18 16.13
CA ASP A 265 -26.59 -35.90 15.76
C ASP A 265 -26.37 -34.39 15.52
N LEU A 266 -25.76 -33.69 16.47
CA LEU A 266 -25.40 -32.27 16.32
C LEU A 266 -24.14 -32.10 15.48
N LYS A 267 -24.29 -32.14 14.15
CA LYS A 267 -23.21 -31.77 13.22
C LYS A 267 -22.93 -30.26 13.30
N ARG A 268 -21.73 -29.92 13.77
CA ARG A 268 -21.25 -28.54 13.97
C ARG A 268 -21.09 -27.83 12.62
N ASN A 269 -21.83 -26.75 12.42
CA ASN A 269 -21.99 -26.07 11.13
C ASN A 269 -21.16 -24.77 11.08
N ASP A 270 -19.85 -24.86 11.32
CA ASP A 270 -18.95 -23.70 11.46
C ASP A 270 -18.79 -22.86 10.18
N GLY A 271 -19.29 -23.32 9.03
CA GLY A 271 -19.23 -22.60 7.74
C GLY A 271 -20.21 -21.43 7.57
N LYS A 272 -21.22 -21.26 8.44
CA LYS A 272 -22.19 -20.15 8.31
C LYS A 272 -21.77 -18.91 9.13
N ARG A 273 -20.83 -18.13 8.57
CA ARG A 273 -20.71 -16.70 8.91
C ARG A 273 -22.08 -16.03 8.73
N ARG A 274 -22.64 -15.46 9.80
CA ARG A 274 -23.85 -14.62 9.70
C ARG A 274 -23.50 -13.36 8.91
N ARG A 275 -24.34 -13.02 7.93
CA ARG A 275 -24.52 -11.64 7.45
C ARG A 275 -25.47 -10.92 8.39
#